data_AF-A0A484D9H2-F1
#
_entry.id   AF-A0A484D9H2-F1
#
_cell.length_a   1.000
_cell.length_b   1.000
_cell.length_c   1.000
_cell.angle_alpha   90.00
_cell.angle_beta   90.00
_cell.angle_gamma   90.00
#
_symmetry.space_group_name_H-M   'P 1'
#
loop_
_entity.id
_entity.type
_entity.pdbx_description
1 polymer ?
#
loop_
_entity_poly.entity_id
_entity_poly.type
_entity_poly.pdbx_seq_one_letter_code
_entity_poly.pdbx_strand_id
1 'polypeptide(L)' 'MVDRTEVIRSCVNPTYSKVFTLDFYFEEVQRLRLELYDVNSSHNGLREADFLGSLECTLGQVSHLEALYQP' A
#
# COMPACT_ATOMS: atom_id res chain seq x y z
N MET A 1 -6.53 -9.11 -4.58
CA MET A 1 -5.84 -8.22 -3.62
C MET A 1 -4.58 -8.92 -3.19
N VAL A 2 -3.41 -8.30 -3.34
CA VAL A 2 -2.13 -8.94 -3.03
C VAL A 2 -2.01 -9.17 -1.52
N ASP A 3 -2.23 -8.14 -0.69
CA ASP A 3 -2.41 -8.25 0.77
C ASP A 3 -2.83 -6.89 1.37
N ARG A 4 -2.93 -6.77 2.70
CA ARG A 4 -3.20 -5.55 3.50
C ARG A 4 -2.15 -5.35 4.59
N THR A 5 -1.83 -4.11 4.93
CA THR A 5 -1.04 -3.74 6.12
C THR A 5 -1.80 -4.00 7.42
N GLU A 6 -1.12 -3.86 8.55
CA GLU A 6 -1.71 -3.76 9.88
C GLU A 6 -2.60 -2.52 10.02
N VAL A 7 -3.64 -2.62 10.87
CA VAL A 7 -4.48 -1.48 11.22
C VAL A 7 -3.86 -0.74 12.39
N ILE A 8 -3.49 0.53 12.17
CA ILE A 8 -2.95 1.41 13.21
C ILE A 8 -4.08 2.31 13.71
N ARG A 9 -4.47 2.14 14.98
CA ARG A 9 -5.58 2.88 15.58
C ARG A 9 -5.14 4.26 16.05
N SER A 10 -6.03 5.25 15.94
CA SER A 10 -5.87 6.59 16.51
C SER A 10 -4.58 7.30 16.07
N CYS A 11 -4.17 7.13 14.82
CA CYS A 11 -2.97 7.74 14.26
C CYS A 11 -3.27 8.44 12.93
N VAL A 12 -2.98 9.73 12.85
CA VAL A 12 -3.16 10.53 11.63
C VAL A 12 -1.99 10.44 10.66
N ASN A 13 -0.82 9.95 11.12
CA ASN A 13 0.40 9.77 10.33
C ASN A 13 0.98 8.36 10.56
N PRO A 14 0.28 7.31 10.09
CA PRO A 14 0.68 5.93 10.34
C PRO A 14 2.01 5.59 9.67
N THR A 15 2.85 4.82 10.35
CA THR A 15 4.04 4.16 9.77
C THR A 15 3.82 2.66 9.82
N TYR A 16 3.82 2.02 8.65
CA TYR A 16 3.56 0.58 8.52
C TYR A 16 4.86 -0.21 8.47
N SER A 17 4.83 -1.43 9.01
CA SER A 17 5.98 -2.34 9.06
C SER A 17 5.82 -3.58 8.18
N LYS A 18 4.61 -3.86 7.68
CA LYS A 18 4.39 -5.01 6.79
C LYS A 18 5.17 -4.87 5.49
N VAL A 19 5.96 -5.89 5.16
CA VAL A 19 6.68 -6.02 3.90
C VAL A 19 5.83 -6.81 2.90
N PHE A 20 5.76 -6.32 1.67
CA PHE A 20 5.15 -7.01 0.55
C PHE A 20 6.25 -7.54 -0.36
N THR A 21 6.25 -8.84 -0.64
CA THR A 21 7.16 -9.46 -1.60
C THR A 21 6.44 -9.63 -2.93
N LEU A 22 7.02 -9.08 -3.99
CA LEU A 22 6.49 -9.11 -5.35
C LEU A 22 7.60 -9.53 -6.31
N ASP A 23 7.28 -10.44 -7.22
CA ASP A 23 8.19 -10.76 -8.32
C ASP A 23 8.20 -9.62 -9.33
N PHE A 24 9.39 -9.25 -9.80
CA PHE A 24 9.60 -8.20 -10.78
C PHE A 24 9.97 -8.79 -12.15
N TYR A 25 9.23 -8.39 -13.18
CA TYR A 25 9.41 -8.81 -14.58
C TYR A 25 9.65 -7.56 -15.43
N PHE A 26 10.87 -7.40 -15.96
CA PHE A 26 11.30 -6.17 -16.63
C PHE A 26 10.56 -5.89 -17.94
N GLU A 27 10.05 -6.96 -18.57
CA GLU A 27 9.34 -6.96 -19.83
C GLU A 27 7.85 -6.64 -19.68
N GLU A 28 7.34 -6.57 -18.45
CA GLU A 28 5.93 -6.36 -18.16
C GLU A 28 5.63 -5.00 -17.53
N VAL A 29 4.46 -4.42 -17.89
CA VAL A 29 3.91 -3.27 -17.18
C VAL A 29 3.09 -3.76 -15.99
N GLN A 30 3.76 -3.96 -14.86
CA GLN A 30 3.12 -4.42 -13.63
C GLN A 30 2.46 -3.25 -12.87
N ARG A 31 1.14 -3.10 -12.99
CA ARG A 31 0.37 -2.02 -12.33
C ARG A 31 0.08 -2.34 -10.86
N LEU A 32 0.36 -1.38 -9.99
CA LEU A 32 0.04 -1.42 -8.57
C LEU A 32 -1.11 -0.44 -8.28
N ARG A 33 -2.05 -0.86 -7.44
CA ARG A 33 -3.10 -0.01 -6.90
C ARG A 33 -3.08 -0.12 -5.39
N LEU A 34 -2.80 1.00 -4.74
CA LEU A 34 -2.81 1.14 -3.29
C LEU A 34 -4.09 1.86 -2.90
N GLU A 35 -4.79 1.33 -1.91
CA GLU A 35 -6.04 1.89 -1.40
C GLU A 35 -5.90 2.13 0.09
N LEU A 36 -6.26 3.33 0.53
CA LEU A 36 -6.22 3.75 1.92
C LEU A 36 -7.64 3.75 2.49
N TYR A 37 -7.80 3.12 3.65
CA TYR A 37 -9.07 3.02 4.35
C TYR A 37 -8.92 3.47 5.80
N ASP A 38 -9.91 4.23 6.29
CA ASP A 38 -10.09 4.49 7.72
C ASP A 38 -10.90 3.33 8.32
N VAL A 39 -10.26 2.56 9.17
CA VAL A 39 -10.91 1.45 9.87
C VAL A 39 -11.46 1.99 11.18
N ASN A 40 -12.68 2.55 11.12
CA ASN A 40 -13.38 3.03 12.30
C ASN A 40 -13.63 1.88 13.31
N SER A 41 -13.69 2.24 14.59
CA SER A 41 -13.75 1.26 15.69
C SER A 41 -15.15 0.68 15.95
N SER A 42 -16.18 1.13 15.22
CA SER A 42 -17.57 0.72 15.37
C SER A 42 -17.80 -0.70 14.84
N HIS A 43 -17.34 -1.68 15.63
CA HIS A 43 -17.78 -3.07 15.75
C HIS A 43 -17.89 -3.99 14.52
N ASN A 44 -17.77 -3.52 13.28
CA ASN A 44 -17.97 -4.35 12.08
C ASN A 44 -16.71 -4.59 11.23
N GLY A 45 -15.54 -4.15 11.72
CA GLY A 45 -14.24 -4.49 11.14
C GLY A 45 -14.03 -3.93 9.73
N LEU A 46 -13.19 -4.60 8.93
CA LEU A 46 -12.78 -4.14 7.58
C LEU A 46 -13.92 -4.02 6.55
N ARG A 47 -15.15 -4.41 6.90
CA ARG A 47 -16.33 -4.32 6.01
C ARG A 47 -16.93 -2.93 5.94
N GLU A 48 -16.72 -2.11 6.96
CA GLU A 48 -17.24 -0.73 7.06
C GLU A 48 -16.10 0.29 7.09
N ALA A 49 -14.93 -0.10 6.59
CA ALA A 49 -13.80 0.82 6.51
C ALA A 49 -14.10 1.90 5.46
N ASP A 50 -13.97 3.16 5.85
CA ASP A 50 -14.24 4.30 4.98
C ASP A 50 -13.08 4.47 4.00
N PHE A 51 -13.39 4.53 2.70
CA PHE A 51 -12.36 4.74 1.68
C PHE A 51 -11.87 6.20 1.72
N LEU A 52 -10.57 6.38 1.93
CA LEU A 52 -9.94 7.70 1.99
C LEU A 52 -9.31 8.11 0.65
N GLY A 53 -8.85 7.15 -0.14
CA GLY A 53 -8.24 7.45 -1.43
C GLY A 53 -7.42 6.29 -2.00
N SER A 54 -6.95 6.46 -3.23
CA SER A 54 -6.14 5.47 -3.93
C SER A 54 -5.01 6.11 -4.72
N LEU A 55 -3.93 5.36 -4.88
CA LEU A 55 -2.80 5.67 -5.76
C LEU A 55 -2.62 4.53 -6.76
N GLU A 56 -2.46 4.86 -8.03
CA GLU A 56 -2.03 3.91 -9.05
C GLU A 56 -0.62 4.28 -9.55
N CYS A 57 0.24 3.27 -9.65
CA CYS A 57 1.58 3.38 -10.22
C CYS A 57 1.99 2.06 -10.87
N THR A 58 3.20 1.97 -11.40
CA THR A 58 3.79 0.69 -11.84
C THR A 58 4.93 0.27 -10.91
N LEU A 59 5.15 -1.04 -10.78
CA LEU A 59 6.27 -1.57 -9.99
C LEU A 59 7.62 -1.04 -10.50
N GLY A 60 7.76 -0.84 -11.81
CA GLY A 60 8.94 -0.23 -12.41
C GLY A 60 9.20 1.22 -11.97
N GLN A 61 8.16 2.01 -11.68
CA GLN A 61 8.33 3.36 -11.12
C GLN A 61 8.88 3.31 -9.69
N VAL A 62 8.44 2.34 -8.89
CA VAL A 62 8.87 2.17 -7.50
C VAL A 62 10.32 1.66 -7.43
N SER A 63 10.68 0.66 -8.23
CA SER A 63 12.04 0.12 -8.23
C SER A 63 13.10 1.12 -8.70
N HIS A 64 12.73 2.03 -9.61
CA HIS A 64 13.65 3.06 -10.08
C HIS A 64 13.94 4.16 -9.05
N LEU A 65 13.01 4.40 -8.10
CA LEU A 65 13.25 5.34 -7.01
C LEU A 65 14.39 4.86 -6.09
N GLU A 66 14.46 3.56 -5.78
CA GLU A 66 15.55 3.01 -4.98
C GLU A 66 16.91 3.19 -5.67
N ALA A 67 16.97 2.99 -6.99
CA ALA A 67 18.20 3.17 -7.77
C ALA A 67 18.72 4.62 -7.74
N LEU A 68 17.84 5.61 -7.57
CA LEU A 68 18.22 7.03 -7.47
C LEU A 68 18.66 7.45 -6.07
N TYR A 69 18.38 6.65 -5.04
CA TYR A 69 18.75 6.90 -3.64
C TYR A 69 19.98 6.09 -3.18
N GLN A 70 20.67 5.39 -4.07
CA GLN A 70 21.95 4.77 -3.77
C GLN A 70 23.07 5.83 -3.73
N PRO A 71 23.91 5.88 -2.66
CA PRO A 71 25.04 6.80 -2.57
C PRO A 71 26.17 6.47 -3.56
#